data_AF-A0A5B2Z696-F1
#
_entry.id   AF-A0A5B2Z696-F1
#
_cell.length_a   1.000
_cell.length_b   1.000
_cell.length_c   1.000
_cell.angle_alpha   90.00
_cell.angle_beta   90.00
_cell.angle_gamma   90.00
#
_symmetry.space_group_name_H-M   'P 1'
#
loop_
_entity.id
_entity.type
_entity.pdbx_description
1 polymer ?
#
loop_
_entity_poly.entity_id
_entity_poly.type
_entity_poly.pdbx_seq_one_letter_code
_entity_poly.pdbx_strand_id
1 'polypeptide(L)'
;MSFVCNLDVKQGHSHNFDTDDNSTFLTLINQILIETRLLNNSINGPHFNLTNSELSVNNILDLIDEITISEDSFIVDSDQFYNNTIMATVVANLADEILRSYGSAHGVPSNIMLSMDFGNVINHSMHNVNQSVIQNSSLTEDKTSLSPNNLDYSNMKLVDHNKAKAISERMVEIYHRELIGPKSNSSDMTLTNLGTSLLELNNAVGNITSPVDIMKIVHTKIHPYLQLAFNLTLKR
;
A
#
# COMPACT_ATOMS: atom_id res chain seq x y z
N MET A 1 -17.98 -32.74 24.26
CA MET A 1 -17.85 -32.48 22.81
C MET A 1 -17.27 -31.08 22.66
N SER A 2 -15.95 -30.97 22.55
CA SER A 2 -15.27 -29.70 22.30
C SER A 2 -15.00 -29.62 20.81
N PHE A 3 -15.61 -28.66 20.13
CA PHE A 3 -15.28 -28.30 18.76
C PHE A 3 -14.00 -27.47 18.79
N VAL A 4 -12.92 -28.06 18.29
CA VAL A 4 -11.69 -27.37 17.94
C VAL A 4 -11.91 -26.84 16.52
N CYS A 5 -12.12 -25.53 16.37
CA CYS A 5 -12.06 -24.89 15.06
C CYS A 5 -10.59 -24.80 14.66
N ASN A 6 -10.18 -25.66 13.73
CA ASN A 6 -8.94 -25.49 12.98
C ASN A 6 -9.06 -24.19 12.17
N LEU A 7 -8.21 -23.23 12.49
CA LEU A 7 -7.97 -22.06 11.65
C LEU A 7 -7.12 -22.55 10.47
N ASP A 8 -7.76 -22.91 9.36
CA ASP A 8 -7.07 -23.12 8.09
C ASP A 8 -6.46 -21.79 7.66
N VAL A 9 -5.14 -21.68 7.83
CA VAL A 9 -4.33 -20.57 7.31
C VAL A 9 -4.34 -20.67 5.79
N LYS A 10 -5.30 -20.00 5.15
CA LYS A 10 -5.31 -19.81 3.70
C LYS A 10 -4.04 -19.07 3.29
N GLN A 11 -3.37 -19.60 2.26
CA GLN A 11 -2.26 -18.98 1.56
C GLN A 11 -2.60 -17.51 1.25
N GLY A 12 -1.77 -16.59 1.74
CA GLY A 12 -1.93 -15.14 1.57
C GLY A 12 -1.74 -14.76 0.12
N HIS A 13 -2.84 -14.74 -0.63
CA HIS A 13 -2.87 -14.12 -1.94
C HIS A 13 -2.83 -12.61 -1.73
N SER A 14 -2.13 -11.89 -2.62
CA SER A 14 -2.30 -10.43 -2.78
C SER A 14 -3.79 -10.11 -2.70
N HIS A 15 -4.22 -9.36 -1.69
CA HIS A 15 -5.63 -9.00 -1.49
C HIS A 15 -6.01 -7.92 -2.51
N ASN A 16 -6.05 -8.27 -3.78
CA ASN A 16 -6.59 -7.41 -4.79
C ASN A 16 -8.11 -7.44 -4.66
N PHE A 17 -8.71 -6.33 -4.22
CA PHE A 17 -10.16 -6.22 -4.15
C PHE A 17 -10.75 -6.05 -5.55
N ASP A 18 -12.00 -6.43 -5.72
CA ASP A 18 -12.74 -6.14 -6.92
C ASP A 18 -12.92 -4.62 -7.02
N THR A 19 -12.54 -4.05 -8.16
CA THR A 19 -12.56 -2.62 -8.42
C THR A 19 -13.54 -2.37 -9.55
N ASP A 20 -14.49 -1.48 -9.32
CA ASP A 20 -15.31 -0.91 -10.37
C ASP A 20 -14.66 0.34 -10.98
N ASP A 21 -15.23 0.83 -12.08
CA ASP A 21 -14.77 2.04 -12.76
C ASP A 21 -14.77 3.26 -11.82
N ASN A 22 -15.73 3.34 -10.89
CA ASN A 22 -15.84 4.45 -9.95
C ASN A 22 -14.66 4.50 -8.96
N SER A 23 -14.35 3.38 -8.30
CA SER A 23 -13.23 3.28 -7.35
C SER A 23 -11.88 3.42 -8.05
N THR A 24 -11.74 2.89 -9.26
CA THR A 24 -10.53 3.05 -10.08
C THR A 24 -10.33 4.52 -10.46
N PHE A 25 -11.35 5.16 -11.02
CA PHE A 25 -11.31 6.58 -11.35
C PHE A 25 -11.01 7.46 -10.13
N LEU A 26 -11.69 7.24 -9.01
CA LEU A 26 -11.45 7.99 -7.78
C LEU A 26 -10.05 7.75 -7.20
N THR A 27 -9.49 6.56 -7.38
CA THR A 27 -8.10 6.28 -7.01
C THR A 27 -7.16 7.17 -7.83
N LEU A 28 -7.33 7.22 -9.16
CA LEU A 28 -6.51 8.05 -10.04
C LEU A 28 -6.65 9.54 -9.70
N ILE A 29 -7.87 10.03 -9.43
CA ILE A 29 -8.09 11.40 -8.97
C ILE A 29 -7.34 11.68 -7.65
N ASN A 30 -7.36 10.75 -6.69
CA ASN A 30 -6.61 10.92 -5.45
C ASN A 30 -5.10 10.92 -5.67
N GLN A 31 -4.59 10.11 -6.59
CA GLN A 31 -3.18 10.15 -6.97
C GLN A 31 -2.79 11.49 -7.62
N ILE A 32 -3.62 12.05 -8.50
CA ILE A 32 -3.43 13.39 -9.07
C ILE A 32 -3.38 14.46 -7.98
N LEU A 33 -4.31 14.40 -7.00
CA LEU A 33 -4.32 15.33 -5.87
C LEU A 33 -3.04 15.22 -5.03
N ILE A 34 -2.53 14.01 -4.83
CA ILE A 34 -1.29 13.76 -4.10
C ILE A 34 -0.09 14.36 -4.85
N GLU A 35 0.06 14.05 -6.14
CA GLU A 35 1.14 14.59 -6.97
C GLU A 35 1.08 16.12 -7.08
N THR A 36 -0.12 16.69 -7.14
CA THR A 36 -0.31 18.16 -7.10
C THR A 36 0.17 18.76 -5.79
N ARG A 37 -0.06 18.09 -4.65
CA ARG A 37 0.47 18.53 -3.34
C ARG A 37 2.00 18.43 -3.30
N LEU A 38 2.58 17.36 -3.86
CA LEU A 38 4.03 17.19 -3.96
C LEU A 38 4.67 18.26 -4.85
N LEU A 39 4.07 18.56 -6.00
CA LEU A 39 4.45 19.66 -6.88
C LEU A 39 4.38 21.02 -6.17
N ASN A 40 3.28 21.27 -5.45
CA ASN A 40 3.15 22.51 -4.69
C ASN A 40 4.25 22.65 -3.63
N ASN A 41 4.60 21.55 -2.95
CA ASN A 41 5.68 21.53 -1.97
C ASN A 41 7.08 21.69 -2.61
N SER A 42 7.29 21.18 -3.82
CA SER A 42 8.57 21.35 -4.53
C SER A 42 8.75 22.78 -5.08
N ILE A 43 7.65 23.47 -5.39
CA ILE A 43 7.66 24.86 -5.86
C ILE A 43 7.73 25.85 -4.69
N ASN A 44 6.85 25.68 -3.70
CA ASN A 44 6.64 26.64 -2.61
C ASN A 44 7.33 26.26 -1.30
N GLY A 45 8.06 25.13 -1.28
CA GLY A 45 8.85 24.71 -0.13
C GLY A 45 10.04 25.64 0.15
N PRO A 46 10.75 25.40 1.27
CA PRO A 46 11.90 26.23 1.67
C PRO A 46 13.02 26.26 0.62
N HIS A 47 13.10 25.23 -0.22
CA HIS A 47 14.01 25.15 -1.36
C HIS A 47 13.24 24.69 -2.60
N PHE A 48 13.24 25.52 -3.64
CA PHE A 48 12.72 25.14 -4.95
C PHE A 48 13.49 23.93 -5.49
N ASN A 49 12.77 22.88 -5.88
CA ASN A 49 13.36 21.69 -6.48
C ASN A 49 12.72 21.41 -7.85
N LEU A 50 13.44 21.81 -8.90
CA LEU A 50 12.98 21.65 -10.29
C LEU A 50 12.76 20.18 -10.65
N THR A 51 13.71 19.30 -10.31
CA THR A 51 13.63 17.86 -10.65
C THR A 51 12.41 17.19 -10.02
N ASN A 52 12.10 17.47 -8.76
CA ASN A 52 10.89 16.95 -8.12
C ASN A 52 9.62 17.52 -8.76
N SER A 53 9.67 18.78 -9.20
CA SER A 53 8.54 19.44 -9.87
C SER A 53 8.27 18.80 -11.23
N GLU A 54 9.31 18.60 -12.05
CA GLU A 54 9.22 17.92 -13.34
C GLU A 54 8.70 16.48 -13.19
N LEU A 55 9.18 15.75 -12.19
CA LEU A 55 8.70 14.41 -11.91
C LEU A 55 7.22 14.38 -11.51
N SER A 56 6.79 15.29 -10.63
CA SER A 56 5.38 15.38 -10.23
C SER A 56 4.48 15.74 -11.42
N VAL A 57 4.94 16.64 -12.30
CA VAL A 57 4.21 17.00 -13.54
C VAL A 57 4.08 15.80 -14.47
N ASN A 58 5.15 15.04 -14.70
CA ASN A 58 5.10 13.85 -15.55
C ASN A 58 4.15 12.79 -14.96
N ASN A 59 4.21 12.54 -13.65
CA ASN A 59 3.30 11.61 -12.99
C ASN A 59 1.83 12.05 -13.14
N ILE A 60 1.53 13.35 -13.06
CA ILE A 60 0.18 13.88 -13.30
C ILE A 60 -0.26 13.63 -14.74
N LEU A 61 0.63 13.84 -15.71
CA LEU A 61 0.32 13.59 -17.13
C LEU A 61 0.05 12.11 -17.38
N ASP A 62 0.88 11.21 -16.84
CA ASP A 62 0.70 9.76 -16.97
C ASP A 62 -0.65 9.31 -16.38
N LEU A 63 -1.06 9.88 -15.23
CA LEU A 63 -2.37 9.60 -14.62
C LEU A 63 -3.54 10.14 -15.46
N ILE A 64 -3.37 11.29 -16.11
CA ILE A 64 -4.39 11.85 -17.02
C ILE A 64 -4.50 10.98 -18.28
N ASP A 65 -3.37 10.51 -18.80
CA ASP A 65 -3.34 9.58 -19.94
C ASP A 65 -4.04 8.26 -19.57
N GLU A 66 -3.81 7.73 -18.37
CA GLU A 66 -4.54 6.55 -17.87
C GLU A 66 -6.05 6.78 -17.80
N ILE A 67 -6.49 7.98 -17.42
CA ILE A 67 -7.92 8.35 -17.40
C ILE A 67 -8.50 8.48 -18.82
N THR A 68 -7.74 9.04 -19.76
CA THR A 68 -8.27 9.51 -21.06
C THR A 68 -8.02 8.56 -22.22
N ILE A 69 -6.97 7.74 -22.14
CA ILE A 69 -6.51 6.82 -23.21
C ILE A 69 -6.88 5.36 -22.89
N SER A 70 -7.39 5.07 -21.69
CA SER A 70 -7.91 3.74 -21.34
C SER A 70 -8.82 3.19 -22.46
N GLU A 71 -8.47 2.02 -22.99
CA GLU A 71 -9.25 1.33 -24.04
C GLU A 71 -10.68 1.04 -23.55
N ASP A 72 -10.84 0.90 -22.24
CA ASP A 72 -12.12 0.84 -21.55
C ASP A 72 -12.46 2.23 -21.01
N SER A 73 -13.40 2.93 -21.67
CA SER A 73 -13.89 4.21 -21.15
C SER A 73 -14.51 4.01 -19.75
N PHE A 74 -14.06 4.78 -18.75
CA PHE A 74 -14.65 4.73 -17.42
C PHE A 74 -16.16 5.03 -17.47
N ILE A 75 -16.98 4.05 -17.10
CA ILE A 75 -18.42 4.24 -16.89
C ILE A 75 -18.61 4.75 -15.46
N VAL A 76 -18.51 6.06 -15.31
CA VAL A 76 -18.72 6.73 -14.01
C VAL A 76 -20.22 6.90 -13.76
N ASP A 77 -20.77 6.13 -12.82
CA ASP A 77 -22.15 6.28 -12.35
C ASP A 77 -22.19 7.33 -11.24
N SER A 78 -22.65 8.55 -11.57
CA SER A 78 -22.72 9.67 -10.63
C SER A 78 -23.54 9.37 -9.37
N ASP A 79 -24.53 8.49 -9.46
CA ASP A 79 -25.45 8.19 -8.36
C ASP A 79 -24.83 7.17 -7.37
N GLN A 80 -23.90 6.35 -7.86
CA GLN A 80 -23.14 5.42 -7.02
C GLN A 80 -21.77 5.95 -6.63
N PHE A 81 -21.28 7.00 -7.30
CA PHE A 81 -19.92 7.50 -7.30
C PHE A 81 -19.30 7.70 -5.91
N TYR A 82 -20.07 8.20 -4.94
CA TYR A 82 -19.60 8.41 -3.57
C TYR A 82 -20.43 7.59 -2.58
N ASN A 83 -19.93 6.40 -2.25
CA ASN A 83 -20.39 5.63 -1.11
C ASN A 83 -19.21 5.01 -0.34
N ASN A 84 -19.46 4.60 0.90
CA ASN A 84 -18.39 4.14 1.80
C ASN A 84 -17.68 2.87 1.29
N THR A 85 -18.36 1.99 0.55
CA THR A 85 -17.75 0.81 -0.04
C THR A 85 -16.79 1.19 -1.17
N ILE A 86 -17.19 2.08 -2.08
CA ILE A 86 -16.30 2.61 -3.12
C ILE A 86 -15.10 3.31 -2.50
N MET A 87 -15.32 4.15 -1.50
CA MET A 87 -14.22 4.87 -0.84
C MET A 87 -13.31 3.93 -0.05
N ALA A 88 -13.84 2.85 0.52
CA ALA A 88 -13.03 1.80 1.14
C ALA A 88 -12.16 1.09 0.10
N THR A 89 -12.69 0.82 -1.11
CA THR A 89 -11.90 0.30 -2.23
C THR A 89 -10.82 1.29 -2.67
N VAL A 90 -11.12 2.60 -2.72
CA VAL A 90 -10.11 3.64 -2.97
C VAL A 90 -9.00 3.59 -1.93
N VAL A 91 -9.32 3.47 -0.64
CA VAL A 91 -8.31 3.34 0.43
C VAL A 91 -7.48 2.06 0.25
N ALA A 92 -8.08 0.94 -0.16
CA ALA A 92 -7.34 -0.28 -0.45
C ALA A 92 -6.36 -0.11 -1.63
N ASN A 93 -6.81 0.49 -2.73
CA ASN A 93 -5.96 0.75 -3.89
C ASN A 93 -4.80 1.71 -3.55
N LEU A 94 -5.05 2.71 -2.69
CA LEU A 94 -4.01 3.59 -2.17
C LEU A 94 -3.03 2.86 -1.24
N ALA A 95 -3.49 1.88 -0.46
CA ALA A 95 -2.61 1.04 0.36
C ALA A 95 -1.65 0.22 -0.52
N ASP A 96 -2.15 -0.34 -1.62
CA ASP A 96 -1.32 -1.00 -2.63
C ASP A 96 -0.34 -0.03 -3.28
N GLU A 97 -0.73 1.21 -3.52
CA GLU A 97 0.17 2.22 -4.08
C GLU A 97 1.28 2.64 -3.10
N ILE A 98 1.01 2.64 -1.78
CA ILE A 98 2.06 2.76 -0.76
C ILE A 98 3.03 1.59 -0.89
N LEU A 99 2.55 0.36 -1.02
CA LEU A 99 3.40 -0.81 -1.17
C LEU A 99 4.31 -0.70 -2.40
N ARG A 100 3.78 -0.25 -3.55
CA ARG A 100 4.58 -0.02 -4.77
C ARG A 100 5.61 1.09 -4.59
N SER A 101 5.17 2.26 -4.13
CA SER A 101 6.02 3.45 -3.98
C SER A 101 7.09 3.26 -2.91
N TYR A 102 6.72 2.71 -1.76
CA TYR A 102 7.66 2.41 -0.67
C TYR A 102 8.63 1.30 -1.06
N GLY A 103 8.15 0.25 -1.74
CA GLY A 103 9.02 -0.79 -2.30
C GLY A 103 10.07 -0.20 -3.23
N SER A 104 9.64 0.57 -4.22
CA SER A 104 10.52 1.26 -5.17
C SER A 104 11.54 2.15 -4.45
N ALA A 105 11.13 2.89 -3.42
CA ALA A 105 12.02 3.71 -2.61
C ALA A 105 13.16 2.93 -1.97
N HIS A 106 12.91 1.67 -1.59
CA HIS A 106 13.85 0.77 -0.92
C HIS A 106 14.44 -0.31 -1.84
N GLY A 107 14.22 -0.23 -3.16
CA GLY A 107 14.70 -1.23 -4.12
C GLY A 107 14.02 -2.59 -4.01
N VAL A 108 12.83 -2.66 -3.39
CA VAL A 108 12.01 -3.88 -3.29
C VAL A 108 10.97 -3.88 -4.42
N PRO A 109 10.99 -4.87 -5.31
CA PRO A 109 10.01 -4.99 -6.40
C PRO A 109 8.55 -4.99 -5.92
N SER A 110 7.68 -4.34 -6.71
CA SER A 110 6.25 -4.20 -6.40
C SER A 110 5.52 -5.54 -6.26
N ASN A 111 5.87 -6.53 -7.08
CA ASN A 111 5.28 -7.87 -6.98
C ASN A 111 5.56 -8.50 -5.61
N ILE A 112 6.74 -8.28 -5.03
CA ILE A 112 7.08 -8.75 -3.68
C ILE A 112 6.30 -7.96 -2.63
N MET A 113 6.20 -6.64 -2.79
CA MET A 113 5.46 -5.79 -1.84
C MET A 113 3.96 -6.12 -1.77
N LEU A 114 3.36 -6.42 -2.93
CA LEU A 114 1.94 -6.75 -3.06
C LEU A 114 1.65 -8.21 -2.70
N SER A 115 2.63 -9.11 -2.82
CA SER A 115 2.47 -10.51 -2.40
C SER A 115 3.06 -10.76 -1.02
N MET A 116 2.24 -11.04 -0.01
CA MET A 116 2.74 -11.57 1.25
C MET A 116 2.51 -13.08 1.35
N ASP A 117 3.55 -13.87 1.05
CA ASP A 117 3.59 -15.29 1.44
C ASP A 117 4.11 -15.42 2.88
N PHE A 118 3.16 -15.55 3.82
CA PHE A 118 3.45 -15.74 5.24
C PHE A 118 4.28 -17.00 5.55
N GLY A 119 4.32 -17.99 4.65
CA GLY A 119 5.08 -19.24 4.84
C GLY A 119 6.59 -19.03 4.91
N ASN A 120 7.13 -18.05 4.17
CA ASN A 120 8.57 -17.77 4.14
C ASN A 120 9.00 -16.62 5.08
N VAL A 121 8.08 -15.76 5.49
CA VAL A 121 8.40 -14.58 6.34
C VAL A 121 8.67 -14.97 7.80
N ILE A 122 8.00 -16.01 8.33
CA ILE A 122 8.18 -16.47 9.71
C ILE A 122 9.56 -17.13 9.91
N ASN A 123 10.13 -17.73 8.87
CA ASN A 123 11.42 -18.42 8.97
C ASN A 123 12.64 -17.48 8.98
N HIS A 124 12.47 -16.22 8.59
CA HIS A 124 13.55 -15.22 8.57
C HIS A 124 13.64 -14.35 9.83
N SER A 125 12.68 -14.47 10.76
CA SER A 125 12.69 -13.71 12.03
C SER A 125 13.48 -14.39 13.17
N MET A 126 14.10 -15.56 12.92
CA MET A 126 14.78 -16.38 13.94
C MET A 126 16.10 -16.95 13.40
N HIS A 127 17.11 -16.11 13.13
CA HIS A 127 18.49 -16.60 13.23
C HIS A 127 19.48 -15.46 13.55
N ASN A 128 19.64 -15.22 14.85
CA ASN A 128 20.84 -14.63 15.41
C ASN A 128 21.55 -15.77 16.17
N VAL A 129 22.37 -16.56 15.47
CA VAL A 129 23.31 -17.49 16.12
C VAL A 129 24.57 -17.58 15.26
N ASN A 130 25.68 -17.17 15.86
CA ASN A 130 27.05 -17.49 15.44
C ASN A 130 27.18 -18.95 14.97
N GLN A 131 27.58 -19.18 13.73
CA GLN A 131 28.43 -20.35 13.45
C GLN A 131 29.28 -20.17 12.20
N SER A 132 30.58 -20.21 12.44
CA SER A 132 31.63 -20.48 11.47
C SER A 132 31.50 -21.90 10.88
N VAL A 133 32.23 -22.13 9.77
CA VAL A 133 32.78 -23.42 9.29
C VAL A 133 32.12 -24.05 8.03
N ILE A 134 32.85 -23.87 6.90
CA ILE A 134 33.23 -24.82 5.83
C ILE A 134 32.30 -25.12 4.62
N GLN A 135 33.02 -25.16 3.49
CA GLN A 135 32.75 -25.32 2.05
C GLN A 135 31.94 -26.53 1.53
N ASN A 136 31.53 -26.35 0.26
CA ASN A 136 31.29 -27.31 -0.85
C ASN A 136 29.96 -28.08 -0.88
N SER A 137 29.11 -27.84 -1.87
CA SER A 137 29.23 -28.37 -3.23
C SER A 137 28.07 -27.92 -4.14
N SER A 138 28.43 -27.72 -5.42
CA SER A 138 27.61 -27.56 -6.62
C SER A 138 26.26 -28.28 -6.64
N LEU A 139 25.19 -27.56 -7.01
CA LEU A 139 24.35 -27.85 -8.19
C LEU A 139 23.38 -26.69 -8.43
N THR A 140 23.23 -26.37 -9.71
CA THR A 140 22.47 -25.29 -10.34
C THR A 140 20.95 -25.39 -10.12
N GLU A 141 20.35 -24.35 -9.56
CA GLU A 141 19.01 -23.87 -9.92
C GLU A 141 18.98 -22.35 -9.79
N ASP A 142 18.86 -21.68 -10.93
CA ASP A 142 18.69 -20.25 -11.06
C ASP A 142 17.29 -19.86 -10.54
N LYS A 143 17.19 -19.66 -9.23
CA LYS A 143 16.13 -18.91 -8.59
C LYS A 143 16.81 -17.75 -7.93
N THR A 144 16.60 -16.55 -8.45
CA THR A 144 16.99 -15.29 -7.81
C THR A 144 16.30 -15.19 -6.45
N SER A 145 16.84 -15.88 -5.44
CA SER A 145 16.49 -15.67 -4.04
C SER A 145 17.13 -14.36 -3.64
N LEU A 146 16.43 -13.26 -3.92
CA LEU A 146 16.74 -11.96 -3.33
C LEU A 146 16.58 -12.14 -1.82
N SER A 147 17.70 -12.36 -1.12
CA SER A 147 17.73 -12.33 0.34
C SER A 147 17.41 -10.89 0.77
N PRO A 148 16.29 -10.62 1.46
CA PRO A 148 15.90 -9.26 1.85
C PRO A 148 16.89 -8.61 2.84
N ASN A 149 17.82 -9.40 3.38
CA ASN A 149 18.72 -9.01 4.45
C ASN A 149 20.00 -8.31 3.94
N ASN A 150 20.18 -8.19 2.63
CA ASN A 150 21.37 -7.57 2.02
C ASN A 150 21.04 -6.37 1.11
N LEU A 151 19.84 -5.80 1.25
CA LEU A 151 19.50 -4.56 0.58
C LEU A 151 20.20 -3.41 1.29
N ASP A 152 21.18 -2.83 0.62
CA ASP A 152 21.85 -1.59 1.03
C ASP A 152 20.83 -0.43 0.96
N TYR A 153 20.17 -0.15 2.08
CA TYR A 153 19.17 0.91 2.23
C TYR A 153 19.76 2.34 2.17
N SER A 154 21.06 2.49 1.86
CA SER A 154 21.77 3.77 1.89
C SER A 154 21.36 4.74 0.76
N ASN A 155 20.65 4.27 -0.28
CA ASN A 155 20.22 5.08 -1.42
C ASN A 155 18.70 5.03 -1.61
N MET A 156 17.94 5.41 -0.59
CA MET A 156 16.49 5.52 -0.69
C MET A 156 16.09 6.53 -1.76
N LYS A 157 15.24 6.14 -2.71
CA LYS A 157 14.67 7.08 -3.68
C LYS A 157 13.65 7.97 -2.97
N LEU A 158 14.12 9.11 -2.48
CA LEU A 158 13.38 10.03 -1.62
C LEU A 158 12.04 10.47 -2.23
N VAL A 159 11.95 10.58 -3.55
CA VAL A 159 10.69 10.95 -4.22
C VAL A 159 9.62 9.89 -4.03
N ASP A 160 9.95 8.61 -4.24
CA ASP A 160 9.00 7.51 -4.10
C ASP A 160 8.59 7.31 -2.64
N HIS A 161 9.52 7.55 -1.70
CA HIS A 161 9.22 7.57 -0.28
C HIS A 161 8.25 8.71 0.08
N ASN A 162 8.50 9.92 -0.43
CA ASN A 162 7.62 11.07 -0.20
C ASN A 162 6.23 10.85 -0.81
N LYS A 163 6.15 10.17 -1.96
CA LYS A 163 4.87 9.72 -2.54
C LYS A 163 4.14 8.77 -1.60
N ALA A 164 4.81 7.72 -1.12
CA ALA A 164 4.24 6.78 -0.16
C ALA A 164 3.71 7.48 1.11
N LYS A 165 4.48 8.45 1.64
CA LYS A 165 4.08 9.26 2.80
C LYS A 165 2.86 10.14 2.51
N ALA A 166 2.83 10.82 1.37
CA ALA A 166 1.69 11.65 1.00
C ALA A 166 0.42 10.81 0.77
N ILE A 167 0.57 9.58 0.26
CA ILE A 167 -0.55 8.63 0.14
C ILE A 167 -1.04 8.21 1.54
N SER A 168 -0.16 7.88 2.48
CA SER A 168 -0.57 7.47 3.83
C SER A 168 -1.29 8.59 4.58
N GLU A 169 -0.84 9.84 4.44
CA GLU A 169 -1.55 11.03 4.95
C GLU A 169 -2.93 11.15 4.32
N ARG A 170 -3.04 10.97 2.99
CA ARG A 170 -4.32 11.03 2.28
C ARG A 170 -5.30 9.93 2.70
N MET A 171 -4.83 8.71 2.94
CA MET A 171 -5.69 7.62 3.44
C MET A 171 -6.29 7.95 4.82
N VAL A 172 -5.50 8.57 5.71
CA VAL A 172 -5.98 9.05 7.01
C VAL A 172 -7.03 10.16 6.83
N GLU A 173 -6.85 11.10 5.89
CA GLU A 173 -7.84 12.12 5.57
C GLU A 173 -9.17 11.50 5.08
N ILE A 174 -9.09 10.55 4.14
CA ILE A 174 -10.26 9.87 3.58
C ILE A 174 -11.01 9.11 4.67
N TYR A 175 -10.30 8.39 5.54
CA TYR A 175 -10.92 7.68 6.65
C TYR A 175 -11.78 8.61 7.52
N HIS A 176 -11.23 9.76 7.95
CA HIS A 176 -11.94 10.70 8.81
C HIS A 176 -13.10 11.40 8.12
N ARG A 177 -12.95 11.75 6.84
CA ARG A 177 -13.94 12.54 6.11
C ARG A 177 -15.07 11.69 5.52
N GLU A 178 -14.72 10.55 4.95
CA GLU A 178 -15.59 9.78 4.07
C GLU A 178 -16.03 8.45 4.70
N LEU A 179 -15.16 7.77 5.45
CA LEU A 179 -15.47 6.43 5.98
C LEU A 179 -16.21 6.46 7.31
N ILE A 180 -15.81 7.35 8.22
CA ILE A 180 -16.52 7.55 9.50
C ILE A 180 -17.44 8.77 9.47
N GLY A 181 -17.09 9.82 8.72
CA GLY A 181 -17.85 11.07 8.68
C GLY A 181 -17.89 11.84 10.01
N PRO A 182 -18.35 13.11 10.01
CA PRO A 182 -18.26 14.02 11.17
C PRO A 182 -19.20 13.70 12.35
N LYS A 183 -20.03 12.66 12.27
CA LYS A 183 -21.02 12.29 13.30
C LYS A 183 -20.87 10.86 13.85
N SER A 184 -19.83 10.14 13.45
CA SER A 184 -19.66 8.76 13.88
C SER A 184 -19.10 8.68 15.29
N ASN A 185 -19.99 8.37 16.23
CA ASN A 185 -19.61 7.73 17.49
C ASN A 185 -19.46 6.21 17.23
N SER A 186 -18.67 5.79 16.23
CA SER A 186 -18.61 4.36 15.84
C SER A 186 -18.11 3.53 17.00
N SER A 187 -19.03 2.86 17.68
CA SER A 187 -18.76 1.70 18.54
C SER A 187 -18.31 0.48 17.73
N ASP A 188 -18.19 0.60 16.40
CA ASP A 188 -17.63 -0.42 15.54
C ASP A 188 -16.13 -0.51 15.76
N MET A 189 -15.75 -1.60 16.43
CA MET A 189 -14.36 -1.92 16.73
C MET A 189 -13.54 -2.12 15.46
N THR A 190 -14.14 -2.60 14.37
CA THR A 190 -13.45 -2.81 13.08
C THR A 190 -13.04 -1.48 12.45
N LEU A 191 -13.96 -0.51 12.42
CA LEU A 191 -13.66 0.84 11.93
C LEU A 191 -12.61 1.54 12.81
N THR A 192 -12.73 1.42 14.13
CA THR A 192 -11.73 1.97 15.06
C THR A 192 -10.34 1.37 14.83
N ASN A 193 -10.27 0.05 14.63
CA ASN A 193 -9.03 -0.67 14.36
C ASN A 193 -8.45 -0.29 12.98
N LEU A 194 -9.29 -0.08 11.97
CA LEU A 194 -8.88 0.45 10.67
C LEU A 194 -8.21 1.83 10.85
N GLY A 195 -8.88 2.77 11.52
CA GLY A 195 -8.33 4.11 11.77
C GLY A 195 -6.98 4.07 12.49
N THR A 196 -6.86 3.22 13.51
CA THR A 196 -5.60 3.01 14.24
C THR A 196 -4.51 2.44 13.33
N SER A 197 -4.84 1.46 12.48
CA SER A 197 -3.89 0.83 11.55
C SER A 197 -3.42 1.79 10.45
N LEU A 198 -4.29 2.69 10.01
CA LEU A 198 -3.93 3.75 9.05
C LEU A 198 -2.95 4.75 9.66
N LEU A 199 -3.16 5.14 10.92
CA LEU A 199 -2.20 5.98 11.66
C LEU A 199 -0.87 5.25 11.90
N GLU A 200 -0.92 3.97 12.24
CA GLU A 200 0.26 3.12 12.38
C GLU A 200 1.06 3.05 11.07
N LEU A 201 0.39 2.82 9.94
CA LEU A 201 1.04 2.84 8.62
C LEU A 201 1.69 4.20 8.33
N ASN A 202 0.95 5.28 8.53
CA ASN A 202 1.47 6.64 8.29
C ASN A 202 2.73 6.94 9.11
N ASN A 203 2.71 6.56 10.39
CA ASN A 203 3.87 6.70 11.27
C ASN A 203 5.02 5.78 10.85
N ALA A 204 4.74 4.53 10.45
CA ALA A 204 5.75 3.58 10.01
C ALA A 204 6.44 4.03 8.72
N VAL A 205 5.68 4.55 7.75
CA VAL A 205 6.23 5.16 6.53
C VAL A 205 7.08 6.38 6.90
N GLY A 206 6.55 7.31 7.71
CA GLY A 206 7.29 8.51 8.11
C GLY A 206 8.57 8.25 8.91
N ASN A 207 8.63 7.13 9.64
CA ASN A 207 9.80 6.69 10.41
C ASN A 207 10.75 5.76 9.61
N ILE A 208 10.48 5.55 8.32
CA ILE A 208 11.32 4.74 7.43
C ILE A 208 11.48 3.30 7.97
N THR A 209 10.39 2.70 8.45
CA THR A 209 10.38 1.32 8.95
C THR A 209 10.71 0.32 7.82
N SER A 210 11.15 -0.90 8.15
CA SER A 210 11.47 -1.90 7.13
C SER A 210 10.29 -2.15 6.15
N PRO A 211 10.56 -2.36 4.83
CA PRO A 211 9.51 -2.68 3.88
C PRO A 211 8.63 -3.86 4.30
N VAL A 212 9.21 -4.86 4.97
CA VAL A 212 8.49 -6.04 5.49
C VAL A 212 7.43 -5.64 6.52
N ASP A 213 7.72 -4.69 7.40
CA ASP A 213 6.73 -4.25 8.39
C ASP A 213 5.65 -3.37 7.77
N ILE A 214 5.99 -2.56 6.75
CA ILE A 214 4.99 -1.84 5.94
C ILE A 214 4.03 -2.84 5.28
N MET A 215 4.56 -3.89 4.63
CA MET A 215 3.75 -4.95 4.05
C MET A 215 2.86 -5.61 5.11
N LYS A 216 3.39 -5.92 6.30
CA LYS A 216 2.60 -6.55 7.37
C LYS A 216 1.42 -5.67 7.79
N ILE A 217 1.63 -4.37 7.98
CA ILE A 217 0.56 -3.45 8.36
C ILE A 217 -0.55 -3.46 7.29
N VAL A 218 -0.18 -3.37 6.01
CA VAL A 218 -1.16 -3.35 4.92
C VAL A 218 -1.92 -4.68 4.81
N HIS A 219 -1.20 -5.79 4.68
CA HIS A 219 -1.80 -7.10 4.39
C HIS A 219 -2.51 -7.74 5.59
N THR A 220 -2.05 -7.50 6.82
CA THR A 220 -2.64 -8.16 8.01
C THR A 220 -3.64 -7.31 8.78
N LYS A 221 -3.63 -5.99 8.56
CA LYS A 221 -4.51 -5.06 9.29
C LYS A 221 -5.41 -4.31 8.34
N ILE A 222 -4.84 -3.48 7.46
CA ILE A 222 -5.64 -2.54 6.65
C ILE A 222 -6.58 -3.28 5.70
N HIS A 223 -6.07 -4.19 4.86
CA HIS A 223 -6.91 -4.94 3.92
C HIS A 223 -7.99 -5.77 4.65
N PRO A 224 -7.66 -6.57 5.70
CA PRO A 224 -8.69 -7.27 6.46
C PRO A 224 -9.74 -6.36 7.11
N TYR A 225 -9.36 -5.21 7.68
CA TYR A 225 -10.34 -4.31 8.30
C TYR A 225 -11.22 -3.60 7.28
N LEU A 226 -10.69 -3.22 6.10
CA LEU A 226 -11.50 -2.70 5.00
C LEU A 226 -12.49 -3.76 4.51
N GLN A 227 -12.01 -5.00 4.33
CA GLN A 227 -12.85 -6.13 3.94
C GLN A 227 -13.99 -6.36 4.93
N LEU A 228 -13.69 -6.39 6.23
CA LEU A 228 -14.68 -6.66 7.27
C LEU A 228 -15.67 -5.50 7.46
N ALA A 229 -15.20 -4.26 7.43
CA ALA A 229 -16.05 -3.09 7.70
C ALA A 229 -16.98 -2.74 6.53
N PHE A 230 -16.53 -2.97 5.29
CA PHE A 230 -17.25 -2.53 4.09
C PHE A 230 -17.66 -3.67 3.16
N ASN A 231 -17.45 -4.92 3.60
CA ASN A 231 -17.78 -6.13 2.86
C ASN A 231 -17.15 -6.17 1.46
N LEU A 232 -15.88 -5.73 1.35
CA LEU A 232 -15.16 -5.74 0.08
C LEU A 232 -14.95 -7.18 -0.41
N THR A 233 -15.14 -7.38 -1.71
CA THR A 233 -14.91 -8.69 -2.34
C THR A 233 -13.53 -8.76 -2.96
N LEU A 234 -12.88 -9.91 -2.87
CA LEU A 234 -11.63 -10.15 -3.57
C LEU A 234 -11.89 -10.38 -5.05
N LYS A 235 -11.00 -9.89 -5.91
CA LYS A 235 -11.01 -10.16 -7.35
C LYS A 235 -10.89 -11.67 -7.57
N ARG A 236 -11.78 -12.23 -8.38
CA ARG A 236 -11.83 -13.66 -8.71
C ARG A 236 -10.88 -14.03 -9.84
#